data_AF-A0A4Q5QK54-F1
#
_entry.id   AF-A0A4Q5QK54-F1
#
_cell.length_a   1.000
_cell.length_b   1.000
_cell.length_c   1.000
_cell.angle_alpha   90.00
_cell.angle_beta   90.00
_cell.angle_gamma   90.00
#
_symmetry.space_group_name_H-M   'P 1'
#
loop_
_entity.id
_entity.type
_entity.pdbx_description
1 polymer ?
#
loop_
_entity_poly.entity_id
_entity_poly.type
_entity_poly.pdbx_seq_one_letter_code
_entity_poly.pdbx_strand_id
1 'polypeptide(L)'
;MLPSAQAPAVPRLTYLRIKNYRALRDVEFRDLTPLTVLIGPNGSGKSTVLDALDFLAEAVRGNLVQAWEKRDRFRGMRTRGEDGSIEFEIGIGFLDSKEIIYKISFEQDEGNCLIKKEELAVENSRRRLFYLDDDLS
;
A
#
# COMPACT_ATOMS: atom_id res chain seq x y z
N MET A 1 37.05 -21.10 -6.24
CA MET A 1 36.15 -19.93 -6.06
C MET A 1 34.86 -20.25 -6.79
N LEU A 2 33.77 -20.50 -6.06
CA LEU A 2 32.44 -20.58 -6.67
C LEU A 2 31.97 -19.14 -6.96
N PRO A 3 31.27 -18.89 -8.07
CA PRO A 3 30.63 -17.59 -8.27
C PRO A 3 29.66 -17.39 -7.12
N SER A 4 29.83 -16.30 -6.36
CA SER A 4 28.81 -15.81 -5.45
C SER A 4 27.55 -15.62 -6.30
N ALA A 5 26.60 -16.53 -6.15
CA ALA A 5 25.24 -16.28 -6.59
C ALA A 5 24.82 -15.02 -5.84
N GLN A 6 24.81 -13.89 -6.54
CA GLN A 6 24.20 -12.67 -6.04
C GLN A 6 22.75 -13.06 -5.75
N ALA A 7 22.43 -13.26 -4.47
CA ALA A 7 21.04 -13.27 -4.06
C ALA A 7 20.40 -12.01 -4.67
N PRO A 8 19.23 -12.11 -5.31
CA PRO A 8 18.52 -10.91 -5.74
C PRO A 8 18.45 -10.01 -4.51
N ALA A 9 18.89 -8.77 -4.69
CA ALA A 9 18.89 -7.76 -3.64
C ALA A 9 17.54 -7.80 -2.93
N VAL A 10 17.51 -8.24 -1.66
CA VAL A 10 16.25 -8.48 -0.94
C VAL A 10 15.44 -7.18 -0.97
N PRO A 11 14.26 -7.14 -1.60
CA PRO A 11 13.45 -5.92 -1.68
C PRO A 11 13.03 -5.49 -0.27
N ARG A 12 13.06 -4.20 0.01
CA ARG A 12 12.74 -3.66 1.34
C ARG A 12 11.69 -2.57 1.25
N LEU A 13 10.71 -2.60 2.16
CA LEU A 13 9.80 -1.49 2.35
C LEU A 13 10.57 -0.29 2.90
N THR A 14 10.67 0.78 2.11
CA THR A 14 11.41 2.02 2.41
C THR A 14 10.48 3.18 2.70
N TYR A 15 9.26 3.15 2.17
CA TYR A 15 8.24 4.17 2.36
C TYR A 15 6.85 3.54 2.47
N LEU A 16 5.99 4.12 3.29
CA LEU A 16 4.59 3.75 3.42
C LEU A 16 3.73 4.98 3.70
N ARG A 17 2.68 5.20 2.91
CA ARG A 17 1.63 6.16 3.21
C ARG A 17 0.25 5.50 3.22
N ILE A 18 -0.36 5.69 4.39
CA ILE A 18 -1.68 5.41 4.93
C ILE A 18 -2.76 6.48 4.78
N LYS A 19 -3.69 6.46 3.82
CA LYS A 19 -4.81 7.43 3.85
C LYS A 19 -6.19 6.81 3.95
N ASN A 20 -7.02 7.50 4.72
CA ASN A 20 -8.45 7.23 4.89
C ASN A 20 -8.75 5.78 5.32
N TYR A 21 -7.86 5.18 6.12
CA TYR A 21 -7.94 3.78 6.53
C TYR A 21 -8.15 3.64 8.04
N ARG A 22 -9.38 3.31 8.44
CA ARG A 22 -9.80 3.13 9.84
C ARG A 22 -9.41 4.35 10.68
N ALA A 23 -8.53 4.19 11.68
CA ALA A 23 -8.06 5.30 12.51
C ALA A 23 -6.98 6.18 11.83
N LEU A 24 -6.44 5.76 10.69
CA LEU A 24 -5.36 6.43 9.97
C LEU A 24 -5.94 7.39 8.92
N ARG A 25 -6.07 8.68 9.28
CA ARG A 25 -6.50 9.72 8.34
C ARG A 25 -5.50 9.95 7.22
N ASP A 26 -4.27 10.29 7.59
CA ASP A 26 -3.12 10.44 6.70
C ASP A 26 -1.87 10.18 7.54
N VAL A 27 -1.28 9.00 7.39
CA VAL A 27 -0.10 8.56 8.12
C VAL A 27 0.99 8.22 7.12
N GLU A 28 2.16 8.83 7.30
CA GLU A 28 3.30 8.69 6.41
C GLU A 28 4.52 8.22 7.20
N PHE A 29 5.12 7.12 6.75
CA PHE A 29 6.40 6.61 7.23
C PHE A 29 7.43 6.80 6.14
N ARG A 30 8.41 7.65 6.43
CA ARG A 30 9.59 7.86 5.58
C ARG A 30 10.76 7.07 6.13
N ASP A 31 11.65 6.66 5.25
CA ASP A 31 12.94 6.04 5.60
C ASP A 31 12.81 4.78 6.46
N LEU A 32 11.84 3.92 6.14
CA LEU A 32 11.63 2.65 6.83
C LEU A 32 12.89 1.76 6.74
N THR A 33 13.34 1.28 7.90
CA THR A 33 14.49 0.39 8.02
C THR A 33 14.05 -1.06 8.16
N PRO A 34 14.93 -2.05 7.88
CA PRO A 34 14.60 -3.48 8.00
C PRO A 34 14.01 -3.88 9.35
N LEU A 35 14.41 -3.19 10.42
CA LEU A 35 13.74 -3.24 11.70
C LEU A 35 13.11 -1.86 11.95
N THR A 36 11.78 -1.81 11.95
CA THR A 36 11.01 -0.63 12.34
C THR A 36 10.12 -1.02 13.52
N VAL A 37 10.13 -0.22 14.59
CA VAL A 37 9.35 -0.47 15.81
C VAL A 37 8.31 0.63 15.97
N LEU A 38 7.03 0.24 16.03
CA LEU A 38 5.92 1.16 16.28
C LEU A 38 5.63 1.21 17.79
N ILE A 39 5.81 2.39 18.42
CA ILE A 39 5.60 2.60 19.86
C ILE A 39 4.50 3.64 20.07
N GLY A 40 3.62 3.41 21.05
CA GLY A 40 2.59 4.38 21.44
C GLY A 40 1.50 3.76 22.33
N PRO A 41 0.59 4.58 22.88
CA PRO A 41 -0.50 4.12 23.75
C PRO A 41 -1.46 3.12 23.10
N ASN A 42 -2.24 2.38 23.90
CA ASN A 42 -3.31 1.53 23.37
C ASN A 42 -4.32 2.36 22.57
N GLY A 43 -4.78 1.84 21.43
CA GLY A 43 -5.70 2.55 20.54
C GLY A 43 -5.05 3.59 19.61
N SER A 44 -3.73 3.80 19.67
CA SER A 44 -3.02 4.78 18.82
C SER A 44 -2.90 4.41 17.33
N GLY A 45 -3.55 3.35 16.86
CA GLY A 45 -3.52 2.92 15.46
C GLY A 45 -2.38 1.99 15.03
N LYS A 46 -1.50 1.53 15.94
CA LYS A 46 -0.38 0.62 15.59
C LYS A 46 -0.83 -0.67 14.91
N SER A 47 -1.82 -1.36 15.48
CA SER A 47 -2.40 -2.56 14.87
C SER A 47 -3.11 -2.27 13.54
N THR A 48 -3.62 -1.04 13.37
CA THR A 48 -4.22 -0.59 12.12
C THR A 48 -3.18 -0.45 11.00
N VAL A 49 -1.96 -0.02 11.31
CA VAL A 49 -0.86 0.04 10.34
C VAL A 49 -0.48 -1.37 9.86
N LEU A 50 -0.38 -2.34 10.79
CA LEU A 50 -0.09 -3.73 10.43
C LEU A 50 -1.21 -4.35 9.60
N ASP A 51 -2.47 -4.16 9.99
CA ASP A 51 -3.62 -4.64 9.24
C ASP A 51 -3.75 -3.99 7.85
N ALA A 52 -3.36 -2.73 7.71
CA ALA A 52 -3.25 -2.04 6.42
C ALA A 52 -2.20 -2.71 5.50
N LEU A 53 -1.04 -3.10 6.05
CA LEU A 53 -0.03 -3.84 5.29
C LEU A 53 -0.52 -5.24 4.90
N ASP A 54 -1.22 -5.94 5.80
CA ASP A 54 -1.84 -7.24 5.50
C ASP A 54 -2.88 -7.09 4.39
N PHE A 55 -3.73 -6.06 4.47
CA PHE A 55 -4.70 -5.76 3.42
C PHE A 55 -4.00 -5.51 2.07
N LEU A 56 -2.98 -4.65 2.05
CA LEU A 56 -2.25 -4.33 0.83
C LEU A 56 -1.60 -5.58 0.23
N ALA A 57 -1.00 -6.43 1.06
CA ALA A 57 -0.41 -7.70 0.63
C ALA A 57 -1.44 -8.68 0.05
N GLU A 58 -2.67 -8.73 0.59
CA GLU A 58 -3.76 -9.51 0.01
C GLU A 58 -4.24 -8.90 -1.32
N ALA A 59 -4.42 -7.58 -1.37
CA ALA A 59 -4.92 -6.85 -2.54
C ALA A 59 -4.00 -7.03 -3.76
N VAL A 60 -2.69 -6.81 -3.60
CA VAL A 60 -1.70 -6.94 -4.70
C VAL A 60 -1.52 -8.38 -5.19
N ARG A 61 -2.00 -9.38 -4.44
CA ARG A 61 -2.03 -10.79 -4.88
C ARG A 61 -3.27 -11.12 -5.73
N GLY A 62 -4.01 -10.11 -6.17
CA GLY A 62 -5.24 -10.26 -6.98
C GLY A 62 -6.49 -10.52 -6.15
N ASN A 63 -6.45 -10.33 -4.83
CA ASN A 63 -7.58 -10.62 -3.93
C ASN A 63 -8.23 -9.35 -3.34
N LEU A 64 -8.17 -8.21 -4.05
CA LEU A 64 -8.69 -6.92 -3.55
C LEU A 64 -10.13 -7.02 -3.03
N VAL A 65 -11.06 -7.52 -3.86
CA VAL A 65 -12.49 -7.63 -3.49
C VAL A 65 -12.67 -8.52 -2.26
N GLN A 66 -11.97 -9.65 -2.19
CA GLN A 66 -12.06 -10.57 -1.05
C GLN A 66 -11.46 -9.95 0.23
N ALA A 67 -10.31 -9.28 0.11
CA ALA A 67 -9.64 -8.61 1.23
C ALA A 67 -10.49 -7.46 1.79
N TRP A 68 -11.22 -6.79 0.91
CA TRP A 68 -12.19 -5.74 1.21
C TRP A 68 -13.43 -6.29 1.92
N GLU A 69 -14.02 -7.38 1.42
CA GLU A 69 -15.18 -8.01 2.06
C GLU A 69 -14.86 -8.56 3.46
N LYS A 70 -13.68 -9.18 3.65
CA LYS A 70 -13.22 -9.66 4.96
C LYS A 70 -13.15 -8.57 6.03
N ARG A 71 -13.05 -7.29 5.62
CA ARG A 71 -12.86 -6.14 6.51
C ARG A 71 -14.13 -5.29 6.65
N ASP A 72 -15.30 -5.88 6.42
CA ASP A 72 -16.61 -5.18 6.49
C ASP A 72 -16.69 -3.99 5.51
N ARG A 73 -16.08 -4.15 4.32
CA ARG A 73 -16.13 -3.19 3.22
C ARG A 73 -15.70 -1.78 3.66
N PHE A 74 -16.24 -0.71 3.06
CA PHE A 74 -15.90 0.67 3.48
C PHE A 74 -16.31 0.97 4.91
N ARG A 75 -17.37 0.33 5.42
CA ARG A 75 -17.83 0.56 6.80
C ARG A 75 -16.76 0.19 7.83
N GLY A 76 -16.02 -0.89 7.59
CA GLY A 76 -14.93 -1.34 8.45
C GLY A 76 -13.53 -0.88 8.04
N MET A 77 -13.38 -0.25 6.87
CA MET A 77 -12.09 0.18 6.34
C MET A 77 -11.93 1.70 6.22
N ARG A 78 -12.95 2.47 5.84
CA ARG A 78 -12.81 3.92 5.63
C ARG A 78 -12.72 4.66 6.96
N THR A 79 -11.96 5.75 7.01
CA THR A 79 -11.93 6.58 8.22
C THR A 79 -13.31 7.19 8.50
N ARG A 80 -13.70 7.17 9.78
CA ARG A 80 -15.00 7.70 10.19
C ARG A 80 -15.07 9.20 9.99
N GLY A 81 -16.15 9.66 9.36
CA GLY A 81 -16.39 11.08 9.06
C GLY A 81 -15.60 11.61 7.87
N GLU A 82 -14.89 10.74 7.15
CA GLU A 82 -14.22 11.07 5.90
C GLU A 82 -14.98 10.47 4.71
N ASP A 83 -14.81 11.10 3.55
CA ASP A 83 -15.32 10.66 2.25
C ASP A 83 -14.15 10.35 1.30
N GLY A 84 -14.45 9.94 0.07
CA GLY A 84 -13.46 9.64 -0.97
C GLY A 84 -12.74 8.30 -0.81
N SER A 85 -11.63 8.19 -1.54
CA SER A 85 -10.82 6.99 -1.70
C SER A 85 -10.07 6.57 -0.43
N ILE A 86 -9.86 5.27 -0.29
CA ILE A 86 -8.79 4.71 0.55
C ILE A 86 -7.54 4.64 -0.32
N GLU A 87 -6.41 5.16 0.16
CA GLU A 87 -5.17 5.24 -0.63
C GLU A 87 -4.00 4.59 0.10
N PHE A 88 -3.22 3.85 -0.67
CA PHE A 88 -1.94 3.28 -0.25
C PHE A 88 -0.85 3.70 -1.21
N GLU A 89 0.29 4.12 -0.66
CA GLU A 89 1.52 4.34 -1.41
C GLU A 89 2.66 3.62 -0.69
N ILE A 90 3.43 2.81 -1.43
CA ILE A 90 4.60 2.11 -0.88
C ILE A 90 5.82 2.35 -1.75
N GLY A 91 6.96 2.53 -1.10
CA GLY A 91 8.28 2.51 -1.71
C GLY A 91 8.98 1.21 -1.38
N ILE A 92 9.53 0.56 -2.40
CA ILE A 92 10.32 -0.66 -2.28
C ILE A 92 11.71 -0.40 -2.83
N GLY A 93 12.70 -0.36 -1.94
CA GLY A 93 14.11 -0.18 -2.28
C GLY A 93 14.83 -1.50 -2.55
N PHE A 94 15.78 -1.44 -3.49
CA PHE A 94 16.68 -2.54 -3.86
C PHE A 94 18.14 -2.12 -3.62
N LEU A 95 19.03 -3.09 -3.34
CA LEU A 95 20.46 -2.80 -3.12
C LEU A 95 21.16 -2.17 -4.35
N ASP A 96 20.61 -2.32 -5.55
CA ASP A 96 21.13 -1.69 -6.77
C ASP A 96 20.64 -0.23 -6.94
N SER A 97 20.22 0.41 -5.85
CA SER A 97 19.72 1.79 -5.77
C SER A 97 18.44 2.04 -6.55
N LYS A 98 17.77 1.01 -7.09
CA LYS A 98 16.44 1.17 -7.66
C LYS A 98 15.41 1.27 -6.56
N GLU A 99 14.42 2.12 -6.77
CA GLU A 99 13.23 2.20 -5.95
C GLU A 99 12.00 2.01 -6.83
N ILE A 100 11.09 1.14 -6.38
CA ILE A 100 9.77 0.95 -6.97
C ILE A 100 8.76 1.68 -6.09
N ILE A 101 7.94 2.52 -6.71
CA ILE A 101 6.81 3.17 -6.06
C ILE A 101 5.53 2.53 -6.59
N TYR A 102 4.71 2.01 -5.68
CA TYR A 102 3.38 1.50 -5.99
C TYR A 102 2.33 2.36 -5.31
N LYS A 103 1.27 2.71 -6.06
CA LYS A 103 0.13 3.48 -5.58
C LYS A 103 -1.15 2.77 -5.96
N ILE A 104 -2.06 2.63 -5.02
CA ILE A 104 -3.43 2.18 -5.29
C ILE A 104 -4.41 3.03 -4.51
N SER A 105 -5.49 3.44 -5.17
CA SER A 105 -6.65 4.04 -4.53
C SER A 105 -7.92 3.36 -5.00
N PHE A 106 -8.83 3.09 -4.08
CA PHE A 106 -10.10 2.46 -4.38
C PHE A 106 -11.23 3.09 -3.58
N GLU A 107 -12.44 2.98 -4.14
CA GLU A 107 -13.69 3.50 -3.61
C GLU A 107 -14.76 2.42 -3.58
N GLN A 108 -15.84 2.69 -2.86
CA GLN A 108 -17.06 1.91 -2.98
C GLN A 108 -18.08 2.70 -3.76
N ASP A 109 -18.61 2.07 -4.81
CA ASP A 109 -19.70 2.60 -5.62
C ASP A 109 -20.78 1.53 -5.80
N GLU A 110 -22.03 1.89 -5.52
CA GLU A 110 -23.19 0.98 -5.55
C GLU A 110 -22.99 -0.38 -4.85
N GLY A 111 -22.11 -0.45 -3.84
CA GLY A 111 -21.81 -1.69 -3.13
C GLY A 111 -20.72 -2.57 -3.76
N ASN A 112 -20.06 -2.08 -4.82
CA ASN A 112 -18.89 -2.68 -5.44
C ASN A 112 -17.61 -1.94 -5.04
N CYS A 113 -16.48 -2.63 -5.03
CA CYS A 113 -15.16 -2.04 -4.84
C CYS A 113 -14.57 -1.66 -6.20
N LEU A 114 -14.36 -0.36 -6.44
CA LEU A 114 -13.79 0.15 -7.69
C LEU A 114 -12.38 0.68 -7.47
N ILE A 115 -11.44 0.27 -8.32
CA ILE A 115 -10.10 0.86 -8.35
C ILE A 115 -10.21 2.21 -9.06
N LYS A 116 -9.90 3.30 -8.34
CA LYS A 116 -9.87 4.64 -8.92
C LYS A 116 -8.53 4.94 -9.58
N LYS A 117 -7.46 4.32 -9.06
CA LYS A 117 -6.10 4.52 -9.54
C LYS A 117 -5.22 3.36 -9.12
N GLU A 118 -4.39 2.88 -10.04
CA GLU A 118 -3.32 1.94 -9.74
C GLU A 118 -2.08 2.26 -10.60
N GLU A 119 -0.95 2.55 -9.96
CA GLU A 119 0.29 2.95 -10.62
C GLU A 119 1.49 2.19 -10.05
N LEU A 120 2.39 1.74 -10.94
CA LEU A 120 3.71 1.22 -10.60
C LEU A 120 4.77 2.03 -11.35
N ALA A 121 5.74 2.59 -10.62
CA ALA A 121 6.84 3.39 -11.17
C ALA A 121 8.20 2.93 -10.62
N VAL A 122 9.27 3.17 -11.39
CA VAL A 122 10.67 2.98 -10.93
C VAL A 122 11.35 4.34 -10.89
N GLU A 123 12.03 4.69 -9.81
CA GLU A 123 12.56 6.05 -9.61
C GLU A 123 13.86 6.33 -10.37
N ASN A 124 14.68 5.31 -10.71
CA ASN A 124 15.95 5.50 -11.45
C ASN A 124 15.82 5.79 -12.95
N SER A 125 14.60 5.88 -13.44
CA SER A 125 14.27 6.27 -14.81
C SER A 125 12.79 6.58 -14.77
N ARG A 126 12.36 7.82 -15.03
CA ARG A 126 10.94 8.27 -15.08
C ARG A 126 10.10 7.46 -16.09
N ARG A 127 10.00 6.15 -15.90
CA ARG A 127 9.32 5.17 -16.74
C ARG A 127 8.23 4.58 -15.85
N ARG A 128 7.01 5.00 -16.12
CA ARG A 128 5.80 4.41 -15.56
C ARG A 128 5.67 3.01 -16.16
N LEU A 129 5.54 1.99 -15.33
CA LEU A 129 5.56 0.60 -15.77
C LEU A 129 4.16 0.06 -16.08
N PHE A 130 3.12 0.54 -15.39
CA PHE A 130 1.73 0.10 -15.60
C PHE A 130 0.72 1.20 -15.29
N TYR A 131 -0.41 1.15 -15.99
CA TYR A 131 -1.58 2.01 -15.79
C TYR A 131 -2.85 1.20 -16.12
N LEU A 132 -3.81 1.19 -15.20
CA LEU A 132 -5.19 0.79 -15.47
C LEU A 132 -6.04 2.02 -15.14
N ASP A 133 -6.45 2.75 -16.18
CA ASP A 133 -7.55 3.70 -16.09
C ASP A 133 -8.82 2.95 -16.47
N ASP A 134 -9.76 2.86 -15.52
CA ASP A 134 -11.17 2.67 -15.87
C ASP A 134 -11.75 4.04 -16.29
N ASP A 135 -11.25 4.56 -17.41
CA ASP A 135 -11.96 5.53 -18.24
C ASP A 135 -12.62 4.76 -19.39
N LEU A 136 -13.63 3.98 -19.03
CA LEU A 136 -14.68 3.55 -19.96
C LEU A 136 -16.00 4.11 -19.45
N SER A 137 -16.27 5.34 -19.93
CA SER A 137 -17.60 5.96 -20.01
C SER A 137 -18.61 5.07 -20.73
#